data_AF-A0A843IYF4-F1
#
_entry.id   AF-A0A843IYF4-F1
#
_cell.length_a   1.000
_cell.length_b   1.000
_cell.length_c   1.000
_cell.angle_alpha   90.00
_cell.angle_beta   90.00
_cell.angle_gamma   90.00
#
_symmetry.space_group_name_H-M   'P 1'
#
loop_
_entity.id
_entity.type
_entity.pdbx_description
1 polymer ?
#
loop_
_entity_poly.entity_id
_entity_poly.type
_entity_poly.pdbx_seq_one_letter_code
_entity_poly.pdbx_strand_id
1 'polypeptide(L)'
;GGDQERAAFKKTYDRRRKMDKIDLARYRYMLELHPDAVSRGGQTCYSLFSRDVSAGFSENPSAYGDDYFKETAATAILYEAVYDAIGREDWFDGYLRPQISCYAVSKTVSDLARAGHVLGFEDIWRNQSAPAPVVSHAVDAAKAFSEYLKGISDAGGNVVTECRKRSCWESFSQMPADIEKDMLQCCPAAGTTGATGGRKTVKEADEAVYALRSFDDWRKVRLLMLRESADPKDIGVIEDVLEYLKDPSVAKISPSRAKQALEIRRRYF
;
A
#
# COMPACT_ATOMS: atom_id res chain seq x y z
N GLY A 1 -11.66 -5.29 38.79
CA GLY A 1 -11.11 -4.12 38.09
C GLY A 1 -9.81 -4.48 37.40
N GLY A 2 -8.99 -3.48 37.09
CA GLY A 2 -8.02 -3.51 35.98
C GLY A 2 -7.12 -4.74 35.84
N ASP A 3 -6.60 -5.33 36.93
CA ASP A 3 -5.72 -6.51 36.81
C ASP A 3 -6.45 -7.81 36.46
N GLN A 4 -7.71 -7.98 36.89
CA GLN A 4 -8.53 -9.11 36.44
C GLN A 4 -8.92 -8.95 34.96
N GLU A 5 -9.20 -7.72 34.52
CA GLU A 5 -9.51 -7.40 33.11
C GLU A 5 -8.26 -7.59 32.23
N ARG A 6 -7.09 -7.11 32.67
CA ARG A 6 -5.79 -7.38 32.02
C ARG A 6 -5.46 -8.87 31.99
N ALA A 7 -5.76 -9.63 33.04
CA ALA A 7 -5.53 -11.07 33.09
C ALA A 7 -6.49 -11.83 32.15
N ALA A 8 -7.76 -11.44 32.10
CA ALA A 8 -8.76 -12.00 31.18
C ALA A 8 -8.39 -11.72 29.72
N PHE A 9 -8.07 -10.46 29.39
CA PHE A 9 -7.58 -10.07 28.06
C PHE A 9 -6.32 -10.86 27.67
N LYS A 10 -5.32 -10.97 28.55
CA LYS A 10 -4.11 -11.80 28.31
C LYS A 10 -4.40 -13.30 28.17
N LYS A 11 -5.60 -13.77 28.52
CA LYS A 11 -6.05 -15.17 28.37
C LYS A 11 -6.79 -15.43 27.04
N THR A 12 -7.47 -14.42 26.49
CA THR A 12 -8.17 -14.50 25.20
C THR A 12 -7.34 -13.96 24.02
N TYR A 13 -6.33 -13.15 24.30
CA TYR A 13 -5.45 -12.54 23.30
C TYR A 13 -4.37 -13.52 22.80
N ASP A 14 -4.52 -13.97 21.55
CA ASP A 14 -3.47 -14.72 20.84
C ASP A 14 -2.24 -13.82 20.63
N ARG A 15 -1.11 -14.19 21.26
CA ARG A 15 0.15 -13.44 21.19
C ARG A 15 0.69 -13.31 19.75
N ARG A 16 0.29 -14.18 18.82
CA ARG A 16 0.66 -14.09 17.40
C ARG A 16 -0.01 -12.91 16.69
N ARG A 17 -1.10 -12.37 17.23
CA ARG A 17 -1.80 -11.17 16.71
C ARG A 17 -1.24 -9.86 17.27
N LYS A 18 -0.03 -9.88 17.84
CA LYS A 18 0.62 -8.71 18.41
C LYS A 18 1.53 -8.01 17.39
N MET A 19 0.92 -7.23 16.51
CA MET A 19 1.62 -6.19 15.75
C MET A 19 2.29 -5.21 16.73
N ASP A 20 3.61 -5.02 16.63
CA ASP A 20 4.29 -3.93 17.33
C ASP A 20 4.56 -2.72 16.42
N LYS A 21 5.24 -1.70 16.95
CA LYS A 21 5.49 -0.44 16.23
C LYS A 21 6.35 -0.61 14.97
N ILE A 22 7.25 -1.61 14.96
CA ILE A 22 8.07 -1.96 13.80
C ILE A 22 7.21 -2.70 12.78
N ASP A 23 6.34 -3.59 13.22
CA ASP A 23 5.42 -4.32 12.33
C ASP A 23 4.41 -3.39 11.66
N LEU A 24 3.83 -2.46 12.42
CA LEU A 24 2.98 -1.39 11.90
C LEU A 24 3.71 -0.59 10.80
N ALA A 25 4.96 -0.18 11.04
CA ALA A 25 5.78 0.53 10.06
C ALA A 25 6.03 -0.31 8.78
N ARG A 26 6.27 -1.62 8.93
CA ARG A 26 6.44 -2.54 7.79
C ARG A 26 5.17 -2.63 6.94
N TYR A 27 4.02 -2.86 7.57
CA TYR A 27 2.76 -3.06 6.86
C TYR A 27 2.25 -1.78 6.18
N ARG A 28 2.41 -0.61 6.82
CA ARG A 28 2.11 0.68 6.15
C ARG A 28 2.99 0.90 4.93
N TYR A 29 4.31 0.72 5.04
CA TYR A 29 5.20 0.83 3.88
C TYR A 29 4.98 -0.26 2.81
N MET A 30 4.37 -1.41 3.09
CA MET A 30 3.91 -2.34 2.05
C MET A 30 2.73 -1.75 1.25
N LEU A 31 1.72 -1.20 1.93
CA LEU A 31 0.58 -0.53 1.27
C LEU A 31 1.00 0.72 0.50
N GLU A 32 1.90 1.50 1.07
CA GLU A 32 2.43 2.74 0.49
C GLU A 32 3.48 2.48 -0.61
N LEU A 33 3.59 1.23 -1.09
CA LEU A 33 4.44 0.79 -2.20
C LEU A 33 5.94 1.12 -1.97
N HIS A 34 6.41 0.90 -0.74
CA HIS A 34 7.79 1.09 -0.26
C HIS A 34 8.43 -0.21 0.31
N PRO A 35 8.37 -1.38 -0.38
CA PRO A 35 9.02 -2.61 0.08
C PRO A 35 10.55 -2.51 0.12
N ASP A 36 11.12 -1.56 -0.63
CA ASP A 36 12.55 -1.22 -0.59
C ASP A 36 12.97 -0.60 0.76
N ALA A 37 12.06 0.10 1.45
CA ALA A 37 12.30 0.63 2.78
C ALA A 37 12.17 -0.46 3.86
N VAL A 38 11.19 -1.35 3.71
CA VAL A 38 11.00 -2.53 4.59
C VAL A 38 12.23 -3.44 4.56
N SER A 39 12.77 -3.70 3.38
CA SER A 39 13.93 -4.57 3.14
C SER A 39 15.25 -4.04 3.73
N ARG A 40 15.30 -2.77 4.17
CA ARG A 40 16.43 -2.19 4.93
C ARG A 40 16.49 -2.67 6.39
N GLY A 41 15.52 -3.47 6.82
CA GLY A 41 15.44 -4.06 8.16
C GLY A 41 14.56 -3.26 9.11
N GLY A 42 13.95 -3.96 10.07
CA GLY A 42 12.85 -3.42 10.90
C GLY A 42 13.17 -2.10 11.61
N GLN A 43 14.34 -1.98 12.25
CA GLN A 43 14.71 -0.76 12.96
C GLN A 43 14.90 0.44 12.02
N THR A 44 15.47 0.23 10.83
CA THR A 44 15.63 1.26 9.79
C THR A 44 14.28 1.68 9.21
N CYS A 45 13.44 0.69 8.87
CA CYS A 45 12.07 0.87 8.41
C CYS A 45 11.25 1.71 9.39
N TYR A 46 11.28 1.35 10.68
CA TYR A 46 10.60 2.08 11.75
C TYR A 46 11.13 3.52 11.93
N SER A 47 12.44 3.74 11.85
CA SER A 47 13.01 5.09 12.00
C SER A 47 12.64 6.02 10.82
N LEU A 48 12.57 5.49 9.59
CA LEU A 48 12.07 6.25 8.44
C LEU A 48 10.57 6.54 8.60
N PHE A 49 9.77 5.51 8.85
CA PHE A 49 8.31 5.62 9.03
C PHE A 49 7.92 6.58 10.16
N SER A 50 8.64 6.55 11.29
CA SER A 50 8.38 7.45 12.42
C SER A 50 8.57 8.92 12.06
N ARG A 51 9.56 9.24 11.23
CA ARG A 51 9.78 10.61 10.73
C ARG A 51 8.62 11.03 9.81
N ASP A 52 8.27 10.17 8.86
CA ASP A 52 7.29 10.48 7.81
C ASP A 52 5.87 10.63 8.40
N VAL A 53 5.49 9.75 9.32
CA VAL A 53 4.23 9.86 10.09
C VAL A 53 4.24 11.03 11.07
N SER A 54 5.38 11.41 11.67
CA SER A 54 5.41 12.60 12.55
C SER A 54 5.12 13.89 11.78
N ALA A 55 5.54 13.97 10.51
CA ALA A 55 5.18 15.07 9.61
C ALA A 55 3.70 15.00 9.24
N GLY A 56 3.26 13.91 8.62
CA GLY A 56 1.87 13.78 8.13
C GLY A 56 0.81 13.84 9.23
N PHE A 57 1.10 13.37 10.45
CA PHE A 57 0.21 13.52 11.61
C PHE A 57 0.11 14.98 12.08
N SER A 58 1.16 15.78 11.88
CA SER A 58 1.13 17.22 12.21
C SER A 58 0.34 18.02 11.16
N GLU A 59 0.30 17.55 9.91
CA GLU A 59 -0.47 18.13 8.80
C GLU A 59 -1.95 17.69 8.83
N ASN A 60 -2.23 16.41 9.14
CA ASN A 60 -3.59 15.88 9.26
C ASN A 60 -3.70 14.73 10.29
N PRO A 61 -3.96 15.05 11.58
CA PRO A 61 -4.16 14.02 12.62
C PRO A 61 -5.32 13.05 12.33
N SER A 62 -6.36 13.50 11.61
CA SER A 62 -7.57 12.71 11.37
C SER A 62 -7.37 11.52 10.43
N ALA A 63 -6.30 11.55 9.61
CA ALA A 63 -5.94 10.46 8.72
C ALA A 63 -5.42 9.20 9.43
N TYR A 64 -5.10 9.28 10.73
CA TYR A 64 -4.45 8.22 11.51
C TYR A 64 -5.39 7.53 12.52
N GLY A 65 -6.69 7.57 12.27
CA GLY A 65 -7.73 6.96 13.11
C GLY A 65 -7.97 5.45 12.88
N ASP A 66 -9.13 4.97 13.30
CA ASP A 66 -9.53 3.55 13.27
C ASP A 66 -9.31 2.86 11.91
N ASP A 67 -9.62 3.53 10.79
CA ASP A 67 -9.51 2.92 9.47
C ASP A 67 -8.06 2.73 9.03
N TYR A 68 -7.16 3.66 9.38
CA TYR A 68 -5.71 3.50 9.21
C TYR A 68 -5.20 2.26 9.95
N PHE A 69 -5.72 2.02 11.17
CA PHE A 69 -5.39 0.82 11.94
C PHE A 69 -5.98 -0.45 11.31
N LYS A 70 -7.25 -0.44 10.86
CA LYS A 70 -7.89 -1.58 10.17
C LYS A 70 -7.15 -1.95 8.88
N GLU A 71 -6.81 -0.98 8.03
CA GLU A 71 -5.98 -1.16 6.83
C GLU A 71 -4.66 -1.85 7.17
N THR A 72 -3.97 -1.37 8.22
CA THR A 72 -2.70 -1.95 8.67
C THR A 72 -2.88 -3.40 9.14
N ALA A 73 -3.90 -3.67 9.96
CA ALA A 73 -4.16 -5.01 10.49
C ALA A 73 -4.64 -6.00 9.42
N ALA A 74 -5.43 -5.54 8.44
CA ALA A 74 -5.78 -6.31 7.25
C ALA A 74 -4.53 -6.63 6.40
N THR A 75 -3.59 -5.69 6.30
CA THR A 75 -2.30 -5.91 5.63
C THR A 75 -1.43 -6.93 6.37
N ALA A 76 -1.44 -6.92 7.71
CA ALA A 76 -0.77 -7.95 8.51
C ALA A 76 -1.38 -9.35 8.23
N ILE A 77 -2.71 -9.46 8.19
CA ILE A 77 -3.41 -10.71 7.86
C ILE A 77 -3.05 -11.20 6.44
N LEU A 78 -3.01 -10.29 5.46
CA LEU A 78 -2.59 -10.63 4.09
C LEU A 78 -1.12 -11.04 4.02
N TYR A 79 -0.21 -10.28 4.65
CA TYR A 79 1.22 -10.58 4.66
C TYR A 79 1.50 -11.95 5.30
N GLU A 80 0.92 -12.25 6.46
CA GLU A 80 1.10 -13.55 7.11
C GLU A 80 0.57 -14.69 6.21
N ALA A 81 -0.61 -14.53 5.59
CA ALA A 81 -1.16 -15.53 4.68
C ALA A 81 -0.28 -15.77 3.43
N VAL A 82 0.25 -14.70 2.83
CA VAL A 82 1.16 -14.76 1.67
C VAL A 82 2.51 -15.34 2.06
N TYR A 83 3.07 -14.91 3.19
CA TYR A 83 4.31 -15.44 3.74
C TYR A 83 4.19 -16.95 3.98
N ASP A 84 3.08 -17.42 4.56
CA ASP A 84 2.81 -18.84 4.80
C ASP A 84 2.50 -19.66 3.55
N ALA A 85 1.93 -19.05 2.50
CA ALA A 85 1.77 -19.69 1.20
C ALA A 85 3.13 -19.92 0.53
N ILE A 86 3.94 -18.86 0.36
CA ILE A 86 5.29 -18.93 -0.23
C ILE A 86 6.19 -19.96 0.49
N GLY A 87 6.01 -20.12 1.81
CA GLY A 87 6.73 -21.11 2.61
C GLY A 87 6.38 -22.59 2.35
N ARG A 88 5.44 -22.87 1.43
CA ARG A 88 4.98 -24.22 1.05
C ARG A 88 5.19 -24.50 -0.45
N GLU A 89 5.71 -23.54 -1.20
CA GLU A 89 5.87 -23.61 -2.66
C GLU A 89 7.14 -24.38 -3.06
N ASP A 90 7.03 -25.35 -3.97
CA ASP A 90 8.16 -26.16 -4.44
C ASP A 90 9.26 -25.35 -5.16
N TRP A 91 8.94 -24.14 -5.67
CA TRP A 91 9.91 -23.24 -6.30
C TRP A 91 10.72 -22.39 -5.31
N PHE A 92 10.34 -22.40 -4.02
CA PHE A 92 10.90 -21.52 -3.01
C PHE A 92 12.07 -22.18 -2.24
N ASP A 93 13.26 -21.59 -2.37
CA ASP A 93 14.53 -22.13 -1.86
C ASP A 93 14.81 -21.85 -0.37
N GLY A 94 13.88 -21.19 0.34
CA GLY A 94 14.06 -20.78 1.74
C GLY A 94 14.71 -19.41 1.93
N TYR A 95 15.31 -18.82 0.89
CA TYR A 95 16.07 -17.58 0.98
C TYR A 95 15.19 -16.33 0.77
N LEU A 96 15.46 -15.25 1.52
CA LEU A 96 14.77 -13.95 1.39
C LEU A 96 13.22 -13.97 1.47
N ARG A 97 12.60 -15.00 2.08
CA ARG A 97 11.13 -15.10 2.29
C ARG A 97 10.48 -13.78 2.74
N PRO A 98 11.03 -13.01 3.71
CA PRO A 98 10.41 -11.76 4.16
C PRO A 98 10.44 -10.65 3.09
N GLN A 99 11.55 -10.50 2.36
CA GLN A 99 11.70 -9.54 1.27
C GLN A 99 10.77 -9.91 0.11
N ILE A 100 10.75 -11.19 -0.28
CA ILE A 100 9.92 -11.69 -1.37
C ILE A 100 8.42 -11.51 -1.04
N SER A 101 7.99 -11.86 0.17
CA SER A 101 6.61 -11.66 0.61
C SER A 101 6.22 -10.17 0.68
N CYS A 102 7.16 -9.30 1.07
CA CYS A 102 6.96 -7.85 1.11
C CYS A 102 6.80 -7.23 -0.28
N TYR A 103 7.65 -7.62 -1.23
CA TYR A 103 7.54 -7.20 -2.64
C TYR A 103 6.27 -7.75 -3.29
N ALA A 104 5.90 -9.00 -3.01
CA ALA A 104 4.67 -9.63 -3.46
C ALA A 104 3.40 -8.89 -3.01
N VAL A 105 3.26 -8.61 -1.71
CA VAL A 105 2.12 -7.83 -1.18
C VAL A 105 2.06 -6.44 -1.83
N SER A 106 3.20 -5.76 -1.95
CA SER A 106 3.26 -4.43 -2.60
C SER A 106 2.87 -4.48 -4.09
N LYS A 107 3.33 -5.50 -4.82
CA LYS A 107 2.98 -5.73 -6.25
C LYS A 107 1.49 -6.01 -6.40
N THR A 108 0.92 -6.84 -5.53
CA THR A 108 -0.51 -7.16 -5.47
C THR A 108 -1.37 -5.90 -5.29
N VAL A 109 -0.97 -4.99 -4.37
CA VAL A 109 -1.62 -3.69 -4.19
C VAL A 109 -1.48 -2.80 -5.43
N SER A 110 -0.27 -2.74 -6.01
CA SER A 110 0.02 -1.94 -7.21
C SER A 110 -0.74 -2.41 -8.46
N ASP A 111 -0.93 -3.71 -8.62
CA ASP A 111 -1.59 -4.31 -9.78
C ASP A 111 -3.12 -4.13 -9.70
N LEU A 112 -3.72 -4.33 -8.53
CA LEU A 112 -5.12 -3.95 -8.28
C LEU A 112 -5.35 -2.46 -8.59
N ALA A 113 -4.47 -1.58 -8.11
CA ALA A 113 -4.58 -0.14 -8.34
C ALA A 113 -4.53 0.22 -9.84
N ARG A 114 -3.69 -0.44 -10.63
CA ARG A 114 -3.66 -0.28 -12.10
C ARG A 114 -4.91 -0.82 -12.79
N ALA A 115 -5.46 -1.94 -12.31
CA ALA A 115 -6.75 -2.46 -12.79
C ALA A 115 -7.94 -1.57 -12.42
N GLY A 116 -7.76 -0.57 -11.55
CA GLY A 116 -8.83 0.29 -11.04
C GLY A 116 -9.61 -0.34 -9.88
N HIS A 117 -9.00 -1.25 -9.13
CA HIS A 117 -9.54 -1.90 -7.93
C HIS A 117 -8.69 -1.57 -6.69
N VAL A 118 -9.21 -1.87 -5.50
CA VAL A 118 -8.48 -1.78 -4.22
C VAL A 118 -8.72 -3.02 -3.38
N LEU A 119 -7.83 -3.33 -2.43
CA LEU A 119 -8.05 -4.41 -1.48
C LEU A 119 -9.29 -4.16 -0.61
N GLY A 120 -10.09 -5.20 -0.40
CA GLY A 120 -11.22 -5.20 0.53
C GLY A 120 -10.77 -5.24 1.99
N PHE A 121 -10.08 -4.19 2.47
CA PHE A 121 -9.49 -4.16 3.82
C PHE A 121 -10.51 -4.42 4.94
N GLU A 122 -11.73 -3.89 4.82
CA GLU A 122 -12.79 -4.12 5.81
C GLU A 122 -13.25 -5.59 5.83
N ASP A 123 -13.35 -6.26 4.68
CA ASP A 123 -13.69 -7.68 4.60
C ASP A 123 -12.55 -8.56 5.14
N ILE A 124 -11.29 -8.25 4.83
CA ILE A 124 -10.12 -8.95 5.39
C ILE A 124 -10.09 -8.80 6.92
N TRP A 125 -10.33 -7.58 7.43
CA TRP A 125 -10.40 -7.28 8.85
C TRP A 125 -11.55 -8.02 9.54
N ARG A 126 -12.78 -7.94 8.99
CA ARG A 126 -13.99 -8.54 9.57
C ARG A 126 -13.93 -10.07 9.56
N ASN A 127 -13.43 -10.66 8.46
CA ASN A 127 -13.32 -12.11 8.32
C ASN A 127 -12.05 -12.68 8.98
N GLN A 128 -11.11 -11.81 9.40
CA GLN A 128 -9.78 -12.17 9.94
C GLN A 128 -8.98 -13.11 9.01
N SER A 129 -9.17 -12.96 7.69
CA SER A 129 -8.60 -13.84 6.66
C SER A 129 -8.50 -13.11 5.31
N ALA A 130 -7.48 -13.43 4.51
CA ALA A 130 -7.29 -12.86 3.17
C ALA A 130 -8.02 -13.70 2.09
N PRO A 131 -8.63 -13.09 1.06
CA PRO A 131 -9.23 -13.82 -0.05
C PRO A 131 -8.21 -14.69 -0.78
N ALA A 132 -8.55 -15.96 -1.04
CA ALA A 132 -7.65 -16.90 -1.71
C ALA A 132 -7.14 -16.42 -3.08
N PRO A 133 -7.93 -15.77 -3.96
CA PRO A 133 -7.41 -15.22 -5.23
C PRO A 133 -6.34 -14.13 -5.03
N VAL A 134 -6.47 -13.31 -3.99
CA VAL A 134 -5.48 -12.27 -3.65
C VAL A 134 -4.18 -12.89 -3.13
N VAL A 135 -4.28 -13.99 -2.36
CA VAL A 135 -3.11 -14.75 -1.91
C VAL A 135 -2.44 -15.46 -3.08
N SER A 136 -3.20 -16.00 -4.05
CA SER A 136 -2.65 -16.63 -5.25
C SER A 136 -1.86 -15.64 -6.10
N HIS A 137 -2.46 -14.49 -6.48
CA HIS A 137 -1.77 -13.42 -7.22
C HIS A 137 -0.48 -12.96 -6.52
N ALA A 138 -0.48 -12.92 -5.19
CA ALA A 138 0.70 -12.59 -4.40
C ALA A 138 1.77 -13.72 -4.43
N VAL A 139 1.39 -15.00 -4.49
CA VAL A 139 2.33 -16.12 -4.69
C VAL A 139 2.94 -16.07 -6.10
N ASP A 140 2.15 -15.77 -7.14
CA ASP A 140 2.66 -15.60 -8.50
C ASP A 140 3.61 -14.40 -8.61
N ALA A 141 3.26 -13.27 -7.98
CA ALA A 141 4.15 -12.11 -7.86
C ALA A 141 5.43 -12.43 -7.06
N ALA A 142 5.34 -13.26 -6.01
CA ALA A 142 6.49 -13.72 -5.23
C ALA A 142 7.44 -14.59 -6.07
N LYS A 143 6.89 -15.47 -6.90
CA LYS A 143 7.64 -16.32 -7.82
C LYS A 143 8.35 -15.48 -8.89
N ALA A 144 7.62 -14.58 -9.56
CA ALA A 144 8.20 -13.65 -10.53
C ALA A 144 9.32 -12.79 -9.92
N PHE A 145 9.18 -12.37 -8.65
CA PHE A 145 10.25 -11.64 -7.95
C PHE A 145 11.44 -12.54 -7.59
N SER A 146 11.21 -13.81 -7.21
CA SER A 146 12.28 -14.79 -7.01
C SER A 146 13.09 -15.02 -8.29
N GLU A 147 12.42 -15.13 -9.44
CA GLU A 147 13.05 -15.28 -10.76
C GLU A 147 13.82 -14.01 -11.18
N TYR A 148 13.27 -12.81 -10.92
CA TYR A 148 13.97 -11.54 -11.09
C TYR A 148 15.24 -11.44 -10.22
N LEU A 149 15.17 -11.83 -8.94
CA LEU A 149 16.34 -11.88 -8.04
C LEU A 149 17.37 -12.94 -8.48
N LYS A 150 16.94 -14.10 -9.00
CA LYS A 150 17.85 -15.11 -9.57
C LYS A 150 18.66 -14.54 -10.73
N GLY A 151 18.02 -13.85 -11.68
CA GLY A 151 18.72 -13.15 -12.77
C GLY A 151 19.72 -12.07 -12.30
N ILE A 152 19.44 -11.37 -11.20
CA ILE A 152 20.39 -10.46 -10.55
C ILE A 152 21.58 -11.23 -9.96
N SER A 153 21.33 -12.37 -9.29
CA SER A 153 22.37 -13.21 -8.69
C SER A 153 23.28 -13.84 -9.75
N ASP A 154 22.72 -14.32 -10.86
CA ASP A 154 23.46 -14.92 -11.98
C ASP A 154 24.37 -13.90 -12.69
N ALA A 155 23.97 -12.62 -12.69
CA ALA A 155 24.80 -11.49 -13.10
C ALA A 155 25.85 -11.06 -12.04
N GLY A 156 26.02 -11.80 -10.95
CA GLY A 156 26.95 -11.51 -9.84
C GLY A 156 26.46 -10.44 -8.85
N GLY A 157 25.18 -10.06 -8.92
CA GLY A 157 24.57 -9.01 -8.11
C GLY A 157 24.18 -9.45 -6.68
N ASN A 158 24.34 -8.54 -5.71
CA ASN A 158 23.96 -8.80 -4.33
C ASN A 158 22.44 -8.56 -4.12
N VAL A 159 21.64 -9.62 -4.24
CA VAL A 159 20.17 -9.59 -4.11
C VAL A 159 19.65 -8.97 -2.80
N VAL A 160 20.34 -9.16 -1.67
CA VAL A 160 19.98 -8.56 -0.37
C VAL A 160 20.07 -7.02 -0.42
N THR A 161 21.07 -6.51 -1.14
CA THR A 161 21.30 -5.08 -1.34
C THR A 161 20.37 -4.54 -2.40
N GLU A 162 20.06 -5.31 -3.44
CA GLU A 162 19.12 -4.92 -4.50
C GLU A 162 17.71 -4.72 -3.94
N CYS A 163 17.21 -5.64 -3.11
CA CYS A 163 15.93 -5.49 -2.40
C CYS A 163 15.80 -4.21 -1.57
N ARG A 164 16.89 -3.50 -1.26
CA ARG A 164 16.90 -2.25 -0.47
C ARG A 164 16.87 -0.99 -1.34
N LYS A 165 17.08 -1.11 -2.65
CA LYS A 165 17.13 0.01 -3.58
C LYS A 165 15.73 0.32 -4.11
N ARG A 166 15.42 1.61 -4.25
CA ARG A 166 14.17 2.06 -4.86
C ARG A 166 14.03 1.58 -6.31
N SER A 167 15.14 1.55 -7.06
CA SER A 167 15.24 1.06 -8.44
C SER A 167 14.78 -0.39 -8.62
N CYS A 168 14.96 -1.25 -7.61
CA CYS A 168 14.52 -2.65 -7.63
C CYS A 168 13.00 -2.74 -7.57
N TRP A 169 12.37 -1.99 -6.66
CA TRP A 169 10.90 -1.86 -6.65
C TRP A 169 10.38 -1.21 -7.93
N GLU A 170 11.00 -0.12 -8.40
CA GLU A 170 10.55 0.57 -9.62
C GLU A 170 10.61 -0.37 -10.83
N SER A 171 11.69 -1.13 -11.00
CA SER A 171 11.84 -2.13 -12.06
C SER A 171 10.81 -3.26 -11.94
N PHE A 172 10.72 -3.91 -10.78
CA PHE A 172 9.79 -5.03 -10.57
C PHE A 172 8.32 -4.61 -10.63
N SER A 173 7.98 -3.42 -10.14
CA SER A 173 6.62 -2.92 -10.13
C SER A 173 6.03 -2.78 -11.54
N GLN A 174 6.86 -2.49 -12.54
CA GLN A 174 6.44 -2.33 -13.94
C GLN A 174 6.44 -3.65 -14.74
N MET A 175 6.84 -4.77 -14.14
CA MET A 175 6.70 -6.08 -14.78
C MET A 175 5.20 -6.45 -14.89
N PRO A 176 4.74 -6.92 -16.05
CA PRO A 176 3.33 -7.28 -16.25
C PRO A 176 2.95 -8.43 -15.31
N ALA A 177 1.67 -8.49 -14.95
CA ALA A 177 1.07 -9.59 -14.22
C ALA A 177 -0.35 -9.79 -14.75
N ASP A 178 -0.72 -11.04 -15.02
CA ASP A 178 -2.08 -11.40 -15.41
C ASP A 178 -2.96 -11.43 -14.16
N ILE A 179 -3.94 -10.54 -14.08
CA ILE A 179 -4.82 -10.41 -12.92
C ILE A 179 -6.07 -11.26 -13.14
N GLU A 180 -6.26 -12.30 -12.34
CA GLU A 180 -7.41 -13.19 -12.47
C GLU A 180 -8.75 -12.48 -12.21
N LYS A 181 -9.78 -12.89 -12.95
CA LYS A 181 -11.15 -12.33 -12.81
C LYS A 181 -11.72 -12.53 -11.42
N ASP A 182 -11.34 -13.59 -10.72
CA ASP A 182 -11.84 -13.90 -9.38
C ASP A 182 -11.18 -13.02 -8.31
N MET A 183 -9.94 -12.57 -8.55
CA MET A 183 -9.30 -11.52 -7.78
C MET A 183 -10.03 -10.18 -7.94
N LEU A 184 -10.37 -9.80 -9.18
CA LEU A 184 -11.14 -8.58 -9.47
C LEU A 184 -12.58 -8.63 -8.92
N GLN A 185 -13.19 -9.81 -8.82
CA GLN A 185 -14.52 -9.98 -8.20
C GLN A 185 -14.49 -9.82 -6.67
N CYS A 186 -13.42 -10.27 -6.00
CA CYS A 186 -13.30 -10.17 -4.54
C CYS A 186 -12.69 -8.85 -4.04
N CYS A 187 -12.19 -7.98 -4.94
CA CYS A 187 -11.64 -6.67 -4.62
C CYS A 187 -12.56 -5.55 -5.15
N PRO A 188 -13.07 -4.62 -4.34
CA PRO A 188 -13.94 -3.55 -4.83
C PRO A 188 -13.24 -2.64 -5.85
N ALA A 189 -13.97 -2.25 -6.90
CA ALA A 189 -13.52 -1.24 -7.85
C ALA A 189 -13.32 0.11 -7.15
N ALA A 190 -12.26 0.84 -7.51
CA ALA A 190 -11.85 2.08 -6.85
C ALA A 190 -12.95 3.16 -6.94
N GLY A 191 -13.44 3.60 -5.78
CA GLY A 191 -14.62 4.46 -5.64
C GLY A 191 -15.88 3.73 -5.13
N THR A 192 -15.89 2.39 -5.10
CA THR A 192 -17.08 1.59 -4.78
C THR A 192 -17.10 1.13 -3.31
N THR A 193 -16.92 2.05 -2.35
CA THR A 193 -17.09 1.71 -0.93
C THR A 193 -18.58 1.57 -0.58
N GLY A 194 -18.94 0.41 -0.01
CA GLY A 194 -20.30 -0.01 0.26
C GLY A 194 -21.09 0.96 1.15
N ALA A 195 -22.40 1.04 0.93
CA ALA A 195 -23.24 2.03 1.58
C ALA A 195 -24.00 1.49 2.79
N THR A 196 -23.90 2.19 3.93
CA THR A 196 -24.99 2.32 4.90
C THR A 196 -25.30 3.82 5.10
N GLY A 197 -26.58 4.20 5.10
CA GLY A 197 -27.02 5.59 5.30
C GLY A 197 -26.88 6.50 4.06
N GLY A 198 -28.00 6.97 3.51
CA GLY A 198 -28.00 7.69 2.22
C GLY A 198 -27.74 9.20 2.29
N ARG A 199 -27.00 9.72 1.30
CA ARG A 199 -27.17 11.07 0.71
C ARG A 199 -26.54 11.10 -0.69
N LYS A 200 -27.38 11.22 -1.74
CA LYS A 200 -27.03 10.74 -3.09
C LYS A 200 -26.34 11.75 -4.02
N THR A 201 -25.85 12.88 -3.50
CA THR A 201 -25.19 13.95 -4.27
C THR A 201 -23.85 14.41 -3.70
N VAL A 202 -23.38 13.82 -2.59
CA VAL A 202 -22.13 14.20 -1.91
C VAL A 202 -21.03 13.14 -2.11
N LYS A 203 -21.38 11.86 -2.31
CA LYS A 203 -20.41 10.75 -2.40
C LYS A 203 -19.30 10.93 -3.45
N GLU A 204 -19.64 11.14 -4.71
CA GLU A 204 -18.65 11.35 -5.78
C GLU A 204 -17.72 12.56 -5.55
N ALA A 205 -18.17 13.54 -4.75
CA ALA A 205 -17.39 14.71 -4.43
C ALA A 205 -16.24 14.34 -3.47
N ASP A 206 -16.59 13.66 -2.38
CA ASP A 206 -15.64 13.25 -1.34
C ASP A 206 -14.75 12.08 -1.80
N GLU A 207 -15.27 11.17 -2.63
CA GLU A 207 -14.54 10.01 -3.17
C GLU A 207 -13.34 10.44 -4.05
N ALA A 208 -13.52 11.45 -4.90
CA ALA A 208 -12.44 12.00 -5.72
C ALA A 208 -11.34 12.67 -4.88
N VAL A 209 -11.71 13.31 -3.77
CA VAL A 209 -10.77 13.96 -2.84
C VAL A 209 -10.07 12.93 -1.93
N TYR A 210 -10.78 11.90 -1.43
CA TYR A 210 -10.16 10.77 -0.71
C TYR A 210 -9.18 10.00 -1.62
N ALA A 211 -9.38 9.94 -2.94
CA ALA A 211 -8.43 9.27 -3.83
C ALA A 211 -7.04 9.96 -3.94
N LEU A 212 -6.85 11.13 -3.34
CA LEU A 212 -5.60 11.89 -3.39
C LEU A 212 -4.54 11.47 -2.36
N ARG A 213 -4.87 10.69 -1.31
CA ARG A 213 -4.12 10.40 -0.05
C ARG A 213 -2.60 10.61 0.02
N SER A 214 -1.83 10.22 -0.99
CA SER A 214 -0.37 10.12 -0.97
C SER A 214 0.30 11.38 -1.56
N PHE A 215 0.63 12.36 -0.70
CA PHE A 215 1.38 13.57 -1.09
C PHE A 215 2.65 13.23 -1.89
N ASP A 216 3.36 12.17 -1.50
CA ASP A 216 4.60 11.77 -2.17
C ASP A 216 4.38 11.21 -3.58
N ASP A 217 3.24 10.58 -3.88
CA ASP A 217 2.93 10.17 -5.25
C ASP A 217 2.60 11.35 -6.16
N TRP A 218 1.89 12.37 -5.65
CA TRP A 218 1.67 13.61 -6.40
C TRP A 218 2.97 14.39 -6.58
N ARG A 219 3.89 14.32 -5.64
CA ARG A 219 5.25 14.89 -5.77
C ARG A 219 6.04 14.16 -6.87
N LYS A 220 5.94 12.84 -6.98
CA LYS A 220 6.53 12.05 -8.09
C LYS A 220 5.92 12.46 -9.44
N VAL A 221 4.59 12.55 -9.54
CA VAL A 221 3.86 12.99 -10.76
C VAL A 221 4.32 14.39 -11.19
N ARG A 222 4.36 15.37 -10.28
CA ARG A 222 4.86 16.73 -10.55
C ARG A 222 6.29 16.75 -11.10
N LEU A 223 7.18 15.93 -10.54
CA LEU A 223 8.58 15.86 -10.99
C LEU A 223 8.74 15.26 -12.40
N LEU A 224 7.88 14.29 -12.77
CA LEU A 224 7.82 13.77 -14.14
C LEU A 224 7.29 14.82 -15.12
N MET A 225 6.18 15.48 -14.78
CA MET A 225 5.58 16.53 -15.61
C MET A 225 6.53 17.71 -15.88
N LEU A 226 7.30 18.14 -14.88
CA LEU A 226 8.33 19.18 -15.03
C LEU A 226 9.50 18.73 -15.92
N ARG A 227 9.84 17.43 -15.92
CA ARG A 227 10.90 16.87 -16.77
C ARG A 227 10.46 16.76 -18.24
N GLU A 228 9.19 16.48 -18.47
CA GLU A 228 8.61 16.27 -19.81
C GLU A 228 8.02 17.55 -20.44
N SER A 229 8.17 18.71 -19.78
CA SER A 229 7.64 20.01 -20.23
C SER A 229 6.12 20.01 -20.45
N ALA A 230 5.37 19.40 -19.51
CA ALA A 230 3.91 19.35 -19.52
C ALA A 230 3.24 20.75 -19.50
N ASP A 231 1.95 20.82 -19.88
CA ASP A 231 1.18 22.08 -19.85
C ASP A 231 1.22 22.70 -18.43
N PRO A 232 1.67 23.97 -18.28
CA PRO A 232 1.66 24.68 -17.00
C PRO A 232 0.31 24.69 -16.27
N LYS A 233 -0.82 24.56 -16.98
CA LYS A 233 -2.15 24.43 -16.38
C LYS A 233 -2.35 23.09 -15.67
N ASP A 234 -1.90 21.99 -16.29
CA ASP A 234 -1.95 20.66 -15.67
C ASP A 234 -0.95 20.58 -14.51
N ILE A 235 0.23 21.21 -14.63
CA ILE A 235 1.16 21.36 -13.49
C ILE A 235 0.46 22.09 -12.33
N GLY A 236 -0.24 23.20 -12.60
CA GLY A 236 -1.01 23.93 -11.59
C GLY A 236 -2.11 23.11 -10.90
N VAL A 237 -2.73 22.14 -11.59
CA VAL A 237 -3.68 21.20 -10.96
C VAL A 237 -2.98 20.32 -9.91
N ILE A 238 -1.73 19.90 -10.18
CA ILE A 238 -0.96 19.08 -9.25
C ILE A 238 -0.39 19.93 -8.09
N GLU A 239 -0.06 21.21 -8.33
CA GLU A 239 0.25 22.15 -7.24
C GLU A 239 -0.96 22.33 -6.30
N ASP A 240 -2.18 22.52 -6.83
CA ASP A 240 -3.39 22.62 -6.01
C ASP A 240 -3.65 21.36 -5.17
N VAL A 241 -3.34 20.17 -5.70
CA VAL A 241 -3.40 18.89 -4.96
C VAL A 241 -2.33 18.82 -3.88
N LEU A 242 -1.10 19.24 -4.16
CA LEU A 242 -0.01 19.23 -3.19
C LEU A 242 -0.25 20.24 -2.06
N GLU A 243 -0.76 21.43 -2.37
CA GLU A 243 -1.15 22.42 -1.37
C GLU A 243 -2.33 21.91 -0.51
N TYR A 244 -3.35 21.30 -1.14
CA TYR A 244 -4.44 20.65 -0.42
C TYR A 244 -3.97 19.50 0.48
N LEU A 245 -3.09 18.63 0.02
CA LEU A 245 -2.62 17.48 0.81
C LEU A 245 -1.66 17.89 1.94
N LYS A 246 -0.98 19.03 1.80
CA LYS A 246 -0.08 19.61 2.80
C LYS A 246 -0.82 20.32 3.93
N ASP A 247 -1.94 20.99 3.63
CA ASP A 247 -2.85 21.52 4.66
C ASP A 247 -4.32 21.48 4.19
N PRO A 248 -5.04 20.37 4.45
CA PRO A 248 -6.46 20.22 4.11
C PRO A 248 -7.40 21.15 4.90
N SER A 249 -6.90 21.89 5.90
CA SER A 249 -7.69 22.81 6.73
C SER A 249 -7.68 24.24 6.18
N VAL A 250 -6.56 24.65 5.58
CA VAL A 250 -6.37 25.96 4.93
C VAL A 250 -6.75 25.90 3.45
N ALA A 251 -6.24 24.92 2.71
CA ALA A 251 -6.51 24.75 1.29
C ALA A 251 -7.76 23.88 1.04
N LYS A 252 -8.56 24.24 0.03
CA LYS A 252 -9.77 23.50 -0.35
C LYS A 252 -9.73 23.16 -1.83
N ILE A 253 -9.41 21.90 -2.14
CA ILE A 253 -9.56 21.41 -3.51
C ILE A 253 -11.03 21.14 -3.83
N SER A 254 -11.47 21.52 -5.03
CA SER A 254 -12.81 21.15 -5.51
C SER A 254 -12.78 19.71 -6.04
N PRO A 255 -13.88 18.94 -5.95
CA PRO A 255 -13.93 17.59 -6.50
C PRO A 255 -13.67 17.52 -8.01
N SER A 256 -14.05 18.56 -8.76
CA SER A 256 -13.73 18.66 -10.18
C SER A 256 -12.22 18.75 -10.40
N ARG A 257 -11.50 19.49 -9.55
CA ARG A 257 -10.05 19.64 -9.60
C ARG A 257 -9.33 18.35 -9.16
N ALA A 258 -9.87 17.65 -8.16
CA ALA A 258 -9.40 16.33 -7.77
C ALA A 258 -9.59 15.27 -8.88
N LYS A 259 -10.75 15.26 -9.56
CA LYS A 259 -10.98 14.42 -10.75
C LYS A 259 -10.00 14.75 -11.89
N GLN A 260 -9.78 16.04 -12.18
CA GLN A 260 -8.79 16.48 -13.16
C GLN A 260 -7.36 16.00 -12.81
N ALA A 261 -6.97 16.07 -11.53
CA ALA A 261 -5.68 15.57 -11.07
C ALA A 261 -5.52 14.06 -11.26
N LEU A 262 -6.56 13.27 -10.96
CA LEU A 262 -6.55 11.82 -11.16
C LEU A 262 -6.43 11.44 -12.65
N GLU A 263 -7.01 12.24 -13.54
CA GLU A 263 -6.86 12.10 -15.00
C GLU A 263 -5.48 12.55 -15.51
N ILE A 264 -4.85 13.55 -14.88
CA ILE A 264 -3.43 13.89 -15.12
C ILE A 264 -2.54 12.74 -14.66
N ARG A 265 -2.71 12.23 -13.44
CA ARG A 265 -1.88 11.14 -12.88
C ARG A 265 -1.86 9.91 -13.78
N ARG A 266 -3.02 9.48 -14.30
CA ARG A 266 -3.15 8.37 -15.26
C ARG A 266 -2.41 8.56 -16.60
N ARG A 267 -1.93 9.77 -16.91
CA ARG A 267 -1.09 10.05 -18.09
C ARG A 267 0.41 9.95 -17.79
N TYR A 268 0.80 9.92 -16.51
CA TYR A 268 2.19 9.89 -16.04
C TYR A 268 2.49 8.72 -15.07
N PHE A 269 1.52 7.83 -14.81
CA PHE A 269 1.61 6.72 -13.85
C PHE A 269 0.54 5.64 -14.07
#